data_AF-V9EC37-F1
#
_entry.id   AF-V9EC37-F1
#
_cell.length_a   1.000
_cell.length_b   1.000
_cell.length_c   1.000
_cell.angle_alpha   90.00
_cell.angle_beta   90.00
_cell.angle_gamma   90.00
#
_symmetry.space_group_name_H-M   'P 1'
#
loop_
_entity.id
_entity.type
_entity.pdbx_description
1 polymer ?
#
loop_
_entity_poly.entity_id
_entity_poly.type
_entity_poly.pdbx_seq_one_letter_code
_entity_poly.pdbx_strand_id
1 'polypeptide(L)'
;LVDSANQTFAVRITRCQLEHNHRLHENSFRAHSSNRVVLNDGALQTVDVLRRYGVKKTGIVRFITDKSISNPNAQDVQNLVRKLKARESKDGPTSSEKRLKKWMKEFSEKPGNVGRIFLDDINEKQKPLVQHHVGSSNDGGCRL
;
A
#
# COMPACT_ATOMS: atom_id res chain seq x y z
N LEU A 1 0.34 2.21 40.04
CA LEU A 1 0.67 3.55 40.55
C LEU A 1 0.37 4.51 39.41
N VAL A 2 -0.70 5.29 39.54
CA VAL A 2 -1.09 6.33 38.58
C VAL A 2 -0.59 7.64 39.14
N ASP A 3 0.10 8.43 38.31
CA ASP A 3 0.47 9.80 38.65
C ASP A 3 -0.74 10.71 38.36
N SER A 4 -1.37 11.22 39.42
CA SER A 4 -2.61 11.98 39.33
C SER A 4 -2.43 13.38 38.71
N ALA A 5 -1.19 13.84 38.49
CA ALA A 5 -0.92 15.16 37.90
C ALA A 5 -0.97 15.15 36.37
N ASN A 6 -0.60 14.04 35.73
CA ASN A 6 -0.36 13.98 34.28
C ASN A 6 -1.30 13.02 33.52
N GLN A 7 -2.24 12.37 34.23
CA GLN A 7 -3.18 11.41 33.66
C GLN A 7 -2.49 10.32 32.80
N THR A 8 -1.25 10.00 33.15
CA THR A 8 -0.43 9.00 32.47
C THR A 8 -0.46 7.69 33.26
N PHE A 9 -0.80 6.60 32.59
CA PHE A 9 -0.71 5.26 33.14
C PHE A 9 0.70 4.71 32.95
N ALA A 10 1.26 4.11 34.00
CA ALA A 10 2.53 3.40 33.93
C ALA A 10 2.28 1.88 33.85
N VAL A 11 2.76 1.25 32.78
CA VAL A 11 2.73 -0.21 32.66
C VAL A 11 3.95 -0.78 33.38
N ARG A 12 3.73 -1.51 34.48
CA ARG A 12 4.78 -2.24 35.19
C ARG A 12 4.72 -3.70 34.82
N ILE A 13 5.66 -4.14 33.99
CA ILE A 13 5.82 -5.56 33.65
C ILE A 13 6.46 -6.25 34.86
N THR A 14 5.72 -7.13 35.53
CA THR A 14 6.18 -7.84 36.75
C THR A 14 6.80 -9.20 36.46
N ARG A 15 6.41 -9.82 35.34
CA ARG A 15 7.02 -11.03 34.78
C ARG A 15 6.97 -10.95 33.27
N CYS A 16 8.07 -11.34 32.64
CA CYS A 16 8.14 -11.55 31.20
C CYS A 16 8.72 -12.95 30.99
N GLN A 17 7.92 -13.87 30.47
CA GLN A 17 8.42 -15.17 30.02
C GLN A 17 8.66 -15.08 28.52
N LEU A 18 9.94 -15.06 28.15
CA LEU A 18 10.41 -15.02 26.76
C LEU A 18 10.61 -16.43 26.18
N GLU A 19 10.46 -17.46 26.99
CA GLU A 19 10.57 -18.87 26.58
C GLU A 19 9.22 -19.38 26.06
N HIS A 20 9.26 -20.14 24.98
CA HIS A 20 8.07 -20.79 24.44
C HIS A 20 7.73 -22.00 25.31
N ASN A 21 6.47 -22.12 25.77
CA ASN A 21 5.97 -23.31 26.50
C ASN A 21 5.87 -24.57 25.62
N HIS A 22 6.41 -24.52 24.41
CA HIS A 22 6.45 -25.63 23.47
C HIS A 22 7.74 -25.54 22.65
N ARG A 23 8.22 -26.70 22.21
CA ARG A 23 9.42 -26.80 21.39
C ARG A 23 9.15 -26.21 20.00
N LEU A 24 9.74 -25.06 19.71
CA LEU A 24 9.76 -24.51 18.36
C LEU A 24 10.78 -25.28 17.53
N HIS A 25 10.33 -25.75 16.36
CA HIS A 25 11.21 -26.35 15.37
C HIS A 25 11.28 -25.42 14.17
N GLU A 26 12.47 -25.24 13.59
CA GLU A 26 12.64 -24.41 12.39
C GLU A 26 11.71 -24.84 11.27
N ASN A 27 11.56 -26.16 11.07
CA ASN A 27 10.59 -26.71 10.13
C ASN A 27 9.15 -26.27 10.40
N SER A 28 8.71 -26.21 11.66
CA SER A 28 7.36 -25.72 12.01
C SER A 28 7.20 -24.24 11.69
N PHE A 29 8.25 -23.45 11.92
CA PHE A 29 8.29 -22.04 11.55
C PHE A 29 8.20 -21.86 10.02
N ARG A 30 9.06 -22.55 9.26
CA ARG A 30 9.09 -22.49 7.79
C ARG A 30 7.81 -23.04 7.15
N ALA A 31 7.22 -24.08 7.74
CA ALA A 31 5.99 -24.68 7.25
C ALA A 31 4.75 -23.83 7.52
N HIS A 32 4.82 -22.82 8.40
CA HIS A 32 3.67 -21.95 8.66
C HIS A 32 3.31 -21.12 7.41
N SER A 33 2.02 -21.04 7.09
CA SER A 33 1.53 -20.45 5.82
C SER A 33 1.96 -18.99 5.62
N SER A 34 2.07 -18.21 6.69
CA SER A 34 2.54 -16.82 6.63
C SER A 34 4.04 -16.71 6.28
N ASN A 35 4.81 -17.76 6.52
CA ASN A 35 6.26 -17.81 6.29
C ASN A 35 6.64 -18.54 4.99
N ARG A 36 5.68 -19.22 4.34
CA ARG A 36 5.90 -19.88 3.04
C ARG A 36 5.85 -18.92 1.85
N VAL A 37 5.24 -17.74 2.01
CA VAL A 37 5.19 -16.68 0.97
C VAL A 37 5.90 -15.46 1.49
N VAL A 38 7.22 -15.44 1.30
CA VAL A 38 8.05 -14.27 1.60
C VAL A 38 8.39 -13.60 0.29
N LEU A 39 7.66 -12.55 -0.03
CA LEU A 39 7.88 -11.69 -1.19
C LEU A 39 8.19 -10.29 -0.68
N ASN A 40 9.21 -9.65 -1.26
CA ASN A 40 9.44 -8.22 -1.02
C ASN A 40 8.33 -7.39 -1.69
N ASP A 41 8.21 -6.12 -1.31
CA ASP A 41 7.14 -5.24 -1.80
C ASP A 41 7.15 -5.07 -3.32
N GLY A 42 8.33 -5.06 -3.94
CA GLY A 42 8.47 -5.00 -5.41
C GLY A 42 7.93 -6.25 -6.12
N ALA A 43 8.21 -7.45 -5.59
CA ALA A 43 7.67 -8.69 -6.10
C ALA A 43 6.15 -8.78 -5.89
N LEU A 44 5.64 -8.29 -4.76
CA LEU A 44 4.20 -8.19 -4.51
C LEU A 44 3.49 -7.26 -5.49
N GLN A 45 4.06 -6.09 -5.80
CA GLN A 45 3.54 -5.20 -6.85
C GLN A 45 3.52 -5.88 -8.22
N THR A 46 4.59 -6.60 -8.55
CA THR A 46 4.67 -7.32 -9.83
C THR A 46 3.58 -8.39 -9.94
N VAL A 47 3.34 -9.17 -8.87
CA VAL A 47 2.24 -10.14 -8.83
C VAL A 47 0.88 -9.46 -9.03
N ASP A 48 0.65 -8.30 -8.41
CA ASP A 48 -0.60 -7.57 -8.57
C ASP A 48 -0.79 -7.07 -10.02
N VAL A 49 0.27 -6.54 -10.64
CA VAL A 49 0.28 -6.18 -12.06
C VAL A 49 -0.04 -7.39 -12.92
N LEU A 50 0.70 -8.50 -12.80
CA LEU A 50 0.47 -9.73 -13.59
C LEU A 50 -0.98 -10.22 -13.47
N ARG A 51 -1.55 -10.17 -12.27
CA ARG A 51 -2.95 -10.53 -12.01
C ARG A 51 -3.93 -9.57 -12.68
N ARG A 52 -3.68 -8.25 -12.70
CA ARG A 52 -4.52 -7.25 -13.40
C ARG A 52 -4.49 -7.40 -14.92
N TYR A 53 -3.33 -7.72 -15.48
CA TYR A 53 -3.14 -7.95 -16.92
C TYR A 53 -3.63 -9.33 -17.39
N GLY A 54 -4.25 -10.12 -16.51
CA GLY A 54 -4.86 -11.40 -16.88
C GLY A 54 -3.86 -12.52 -17.16
N VAL A 55 -2.63 -12.41 -16.65
CA VAL A 55 -1.63 -13.48 -16.79
C VAL A 55 -2.19 -14.78 -16.19
N LYS A 56 -1.98 -15.89 -16.89
CA LYS A 56 -2.45 -17.20 -16.45
C LYS A 56 -1.89 -17.52 -15.06
N LYS A 57 -2.71 -18.17 -14.23
CA LYS A 57 -2.34 -18.56 -12.85
C LYS A 57 -1.00 -19.30 -12.78
N THR A 58 -0.72 -20.16 -13.76
CA THR A 58 0.55 -20.89 -13.87
C THR A 58 1.77 -19.97 -14.00
N GLY A 59 1.66 -18.87 -14.75
CA GLY A 59 2.72 -17.86 -14.86
C GLY A 59 2.94 -17.10 -13.56
N ILE A 60 1.87 -16.77 -12.85
CA ILE A 60 1.93 -16.10 -11.54
C ILE A 60 2.57 -17.02 -10.49
N VAL A 61 2.18 -18.31 -10.47
CA VAL A 61 2.79 -19.32 -9.58
C VAL A 61 4.29 -19.41 -9.85
N ARG A 62 4.71 -19.54 -11.12
CA ARG A 62 6.13 -19.63 -11.48
C ARG A 62 6.92 -18.41 -10.98
N PHE A 63 6.40 -17.20 -11.20
CA PHE A 63 7.03 -15.98 -10.70
C PHE A 63 7.21 -15.98 -9.18
N ILE A 64 6.17 -16.39 -8.43
CA ILE A 64 6.22 -16.44 -6.97
C ILE A 64 7.25 -17.47 -6.52
N THR A 65 7.28 -18.65 -7.14
CA THR A 65 8.27 -19.69 -6.84
C THR A 65 9.70 -19.21 -7.11
N ASP A 66 9.93 -18.52 -8.24
CA ASP A 66 11.26 -18.02 -8.63
C ASP A 66 11.76 -16.88 -7.73
N LYS A 67 10.85 -16.12 -7.12
CA LYS A 67 11.18 -14.96 -6.28
C LYS A 67 11.07 -15.22 -4.77
N SER A 68 10.51 -16.36 -4.38
CA SER A 68 10.39 -16.77 -2.99
C SER A 68 11.60 -17.62 -2.60
N ILE A 69 12.16 -17.32 -1.43
CA ILE A 69 13.21 -18.15 -0.80
C ILE A 69 12.59 -19.42 -0.17
N SER A 70 11.27 -19.41 0.04
CA SER A 70 10.47 -20.54 0.56
C SER A 70 9.87 -21.38 -0.58
N ASN A 71 9.32 -22.56 -0.25
CA ASN A 71 8.61 -23.45 -1.17
C ASN A 71 7.07 -23.24 -1.09
N PRO A 72 6.51 -22.21 -1.76
CA PRO A 72 5.09 -21.92 -1.71
C PRO A 72 4.28 -23.02 -2.40
N ASN A 73 3.15 -23.39 -1.82
CA ASN A 73 2.22 -24.32 -2.46
C ASN A 73 1.14 -23.58 -3.27
N ALA A 74 0.34 -24.32 -4.03
CA ALA A 74 -0.73 -23.74 -4.85
C ALA A 74 -1.78 -22.96 -4.01
N GLN A 75 -2.08 -23.43 -2.80
CA GLN A 75 -3.02 -22.77 -1.88
C GLN A 75 -2.51 -21.40 -1.43
N ASP A 76 -1.20 -21.28 -1.21
CA ASP A 76 -0.55 -20.05 -0.81
C ASP A 76 -0.69 -18.97 -1.88
N VAL A 77 -0.50 -19.35 -3.15
CA VAL A 77 -0.70 -18.44 -4.29
C VAL A 77 -2.16 -18.01 -4.40
N GLN A 78 -3.11 -18.94 -4.23
CA GLN A 78 -4.53 -18.59 -4.24
C GLN A 78 -4.89 -17.62 -3.11
N ASN A 79 -4.36 -17.84 -1.91
CA ASN A 79 -4.57 -16.97 -0.76
C ASN A 79 -3.97 -15.59 -1.00
N LEU A 80 -2.79 -15.49 -1.61
CA LEU A 80 -2.17 -14.22 -1.99
C LEU A 80 -3.03 -13.46 -3.00
N VAL A 81 -3.45 -14.12 -4.09
CA VAL A 81 -4.31 -13.51 -5.10
C VAL A 81 -5.63 -13.05 -4.49
N ARG A 82 -6.23 -13.84 -3.59
CA ARG A 82 -7.45 -13.47 -2.86
C ARG A 82 -7.21 -12.24 -1.98
N LYS A 83 -6.09 -12.16 -1.26
CA LYS A 83 -5.71 -11.00 -0.45
C LYS A 83 -5.51 -9.75 -1.31
N LEU A 84 -4.86 -9.85 -2.46
CA LEU A 84 -4.67 -8.74 -3.39
C LEU A 84 -6.00 -8.22 -3.95
N LYS A 85 -6.89 -9.14 -4.35
CA LYS A 85 -8.27 -8.80 -4.74
C LYS A 85 -9.05 -8.12 -3.62
N ALA A 86 -8.93 -8.64 -2.39
CA ALA A 86 -9.62 -8.08 -1.23
C ALA A 86 -9.10 -6.68 -0.85
N ARG A 87 -7.79 -6.43 -1.00
CA ARG A 87 -7.22 -5.08 -0.85
C ARG A 87 -7.81 -4.13 -1.88
N GLU A 88 -7.84 -4.53 -3.15
CA GLU A 88 -8.49 -3.76 -4.20
C GLU A 88 -9.99 -3.54 -3.94
N SER A 89 -10.73 -4.51 -3.38
CA SER A 89 -12.14 -4.28 -3.04
C SER A 89 -12.33 -3.35 -1.84
N LYS A 90 -11.42 -3.40 -0.85
CA LYS A 90 -11.48 -2.55 0.35
C LYS A 90 -11.03 -1.12 0.08
N ASP A 91 -9.96 -0.96 -0.69
CA ASP A 91 -9.49 0.33 -1.19
C ASP A 91 -10.40 0.84 -2.33
N GLY A 92 -11.27 -0.03 -2.83
CA GLY A 92 -12.05 0.10 -4.06
C GLY A 92 -11.14 0.08 -5.29
N PRO A 93 -11.70 0.00 -6.51
CA PRO A 93 -11.00 0.62 -7.63
C PRO A 93 -10.59 1.99 -7.11
N THR A 94 -9.31 2.36 -7.23
CA THR A 94 -9.03 3.79 -7.25
C THR A 94 -9.74 4.31 -8.48
N SER A 95 -11.02 4.67 -8.32
CA SER A 95 -11.77 5.45 -9.28
C SER A 95 -10.84 6.57 -9.71
N SER A 96 -10.90 6.94 -10.99
CA SER A 96 -10.19 8.12 -11.49
C SER A 96 -10.32 9.30 -10.51
N GLU A 97 -11.47 9.41 -9.87
CA GLU A 97 -11.81 10.34 -8.80
C GLU A 97 -10.98 10.20 -7.50
N LYS A 98 -10.82 8.97 -6.97
CA LYS A 98 -9.97 8.73 -5.78
C LYS A 98 -8.50 9.02 -6.07
N ARG A 99 -8.04 8.67 -7.27
CA ARG A 99 -6.68 8.97 -7.75
C ARG A 99 -6.46 10.46 -7.93
N LEU A 100 -7.41 11.14 -8.58
CA LEU A 100 -7.39 12.59 -8.79
C LEU A 100 -7.38 13.31 -7.44
N LYS A 101 -8.21 12.91 -6.49
CA LYS A 101 -8.26 13.48 -5.15
C LYS A 101 -6.95 13.33 -4.39
N LYS A 102 -6.32 12.15 -4.44
CA LYS A 102 -5.00 11.90 -3.84
C LYS A 102 -3.93 12.78 -4.50
N TRP A 103 -3.90 12.80 -5.82
CA TRP A 103 -2.95 13.60 -6.59
C TRP A 103 -3.10 15.11 -6.34
N MET A 104 -4.33 15.63 -6.29
CA MET A 104 -4.58 17.05 -5.98
C MET A 104 -4.09 17.42 -4.57
N LYS A 105 -4.25 16.51 -3.60
CA LYS A 105 -3.75 16.72 -2.24
C LYS A 105 -2.22 16.85 -2.25
N GLU A 106 -1.52 15.87 -2.82
CA GLU A 106 -0.05 15.87 -2.94
C GLU A 106 0.46 17.08 -3.74
N PHE A 107 -0.26 17.48 -4.79
CA PHE A 107 0.09 18.66 -5.58
C PHE A 107 0.00 19.95 -4.78
N SER A 108 -1.03 20.10 -3.92
CA SER A 108 -1.26 21.29 -3.10
C SER A 108 -0.34 21.43 -1.89
N GLU A 109 0.38 20.37 -1.50
CA GLU A 109 1.31 20.39 -0.36
C GLU A 109 2.56 21.23 -0.64
N LYS A 110 2.86 21.54 -1.91
CA LYS A 110 3.94 22.45 -2.28
C LYS A 110 3.46 23.91 -2.30
N PRO A 111 4.10 24.83 -1.56
CA PRO A 111 3.77 26.25 -1.60
C PRO A 111 3.83 26.80 -3.03
N GLY A 112 2.79 27.51 -3.47
CA GLY A 112 2.67 28.06 -4.82
C GLY A 112 1.91 27.20 -5.83
N ASN A 113 1.60 25.94 -5.49
CA ASN A 113 0.80 25.08 -6.35
C ASN A 113 -0.71 25.29 -6.13
N VAL A 114 -1.45 25.58 -7.20
CA VAL A 114 -2.92 25.66 -7.19
C VAL A 114 -3.50 24.74 -8.27
N GLY A 115 -4.28 23.74 -7.86
CA GLY A 115 -5.01 22.87 -8.77
C GLY A 115 -6.48 23.29 -8.88
N ARG A 116 -7.02 23.38 -10.10
CA ARG A 116 -8.45 23.61 -10.38
C ARG A 116 -8.99 22.49 -11.26
N ILE A 117 -10.15 21.94 -10.91
CA ILE A 117 -10.90 21.03 -11.78
C ILE A 117 -12.01 21.86 -12.43
N PHE A 118 -12.09 21.81 -13.75
CA PHE A 118 -13.24 22.33 -14.50
C PHE A 118 -14.13 21.16 -14.91
N LEU A 119 -15.42 21.28 -14.66
CA LEU A 119 -16.43 20.35 -15.14
C LEU A 119 -17.09 21.02 -16.35
N ASP A 120 -16.93 20.44 -17.54
CA ASP A 120 -17.71 20.86 -18.71
C ASP A 120 -19.03 20.07 -18.74
N ASP A 121 -20.15 20.79 -18.75
CA ASP A 121 -21.47 20.23 -19.05
C ASP A 121 -21.62 20.08 -20.57
N ILE A 122 -21.00 19.04 -21.12
CA ILE A 122 -21.24 18.62 -22.51
C ILE A 122 -22.24 17.48 -22.44
N ASN A 123 -23.37 17.64 -23.12
CA ASN A 123 -24.49 16.70 -23.20
C ASN A 123 -24.14 15.30 -23.78
N GLU A 124 -22.87 14.87 -23.82
CA GLU A 124 -22.47 13.48 -24.01
C GLU A 124 -20.99 13.29 -23.59
N LYS A 125 -20.78 12.52 -22.50
CA LYS A 125 -19.51 12.00 -21.94
C LYS A 125 -18.55 13.01 -21.29
N GLN A 126 -18.67 13.08 -19.95
CA GLN A 126 -17.77 13.79 -19.04
C GLN A 126 -16.32 13.31 -19.15
N LYS A 127 -15.38 14.22 -19.47
CA LYS A 127 -13.94 14.00 -19.36
C LYS A 127 -13.30 15.15 -18.59
N PRO A 128 -12.63 14.91 -17.45
CA PRO A 128 -11.96 15.97 -16.73
C PRO A 128 -10.68 16.41 -17.47
N LEU A 129 -10.56 17.71 -17.71
CA LEU A 129 -9.34 18.38 -18.17
C LEU A 129 -8.60 18.94 -16.94
N VAL A 130 -7.29 18.71 -16.87
CA VAL A 130 -6.44 19.18 -15.78
C VAL A 130 -5.34 20.09 -16.35
N GLN A 131 -5.26 21.32 -15.85
CA GLN A 131 -4.21 22.28 -16.22
C GLN A 131 -3.37 22.62 -14.98
N HIS A 132 -2.05 22.71 -15.15
CA HIS A 132 -1.10 23.05 -14.08
C HIS A 132 -0.39 24.36 -14.40
N HIS A 133 -0.27 25.24 -13.41
CA HIS A 133 0.64 26.38 -13.46
C HIS A 133 1.72 26.18 -12.39
N VAL A 134 2.97 26.12 -12.82
CA VAL A 134 4.14 26.09 -11.93
C VAL A 134 4.56 27.54 -11.75
N GLY A 135 4.31 28.11 -10.58
CA GLY A 135 4.86 29.43 -10.23
C GLY A 135 6.37 29.30 -10.06
N SER A 136 7.15 29.73 -11.05
CA SER A 136 8.58 29.96 -10.86
C SER A 136 8.73 31.06 -9.79
N SER A 137 9.43 30.72 -8.72
CA SER A 137 9.86 31.68 -7.70
C SER A 137 10.78 32.70 -8.38
N ASN A 138 10.24 33.85 -8.74
CA ASN A 138 11.03 35.02 -9.09
C ASN A 138 11.43 35.70 -7.78
N ASP A 139 12.57 35.30 -7.25
CA ASP A 139 13.31 36.03 -6.23
C ASP A 139 13.96 37.24 -6.92
N GLY A 140 13.12 38.23 -7.24
CA GLY A 140 13.50 39.47 -7.89
C GLY A 140 13.23 40.62 -6.94
N GLY A 141 14.18 40.88 -6.04
CA GLY A 141 14.18 42.11 -5.26
C GLY A 141 14.27 43.35 -6.16
N CYS A 142 13.55 44.40 -5.79
CA CYS A 142 13.96 45.79 -5.94
C CYS A 142 13.08 46.71 -5.09
N ARG A 143 13.75 47.45 -4.20
CA ARG A 143 13.30 48.68 -3.53
C ARG A 143 12.79 49.70 -4.56
N LEU A 144 11.67 50.37 -4.30
CA LEU A 144 11.56 51.64 -3.57
C LEU A 144 10.10 51.84 -3.14
#